data_AF-A0A1H5PEL6-F1
#
_entry.id   AF-A0A1H5PEL6-F1
#
_cell.length_a   1.000
_cell.length_b   1.000
_cell.length_c   1.000
_cell.angle_alpha   90.00
_cell.angle_beta   90.00
_cell.angle_gamma   90.00
#
_symmetry.space_group_name_H-M   'P 1'
#
loop_
_entity.id
_entity.type
_entity.pdbx_description
1 polymer ?
#
loop_
_entity_poly.entity_id
_entity_poly.type
_entity_poly.pdbx_seq_one_letter_code
_entity_poly.pdbx_strand_id
1 'polypeptide(L)'
;MSGIEETIKQIQAESEATRDEPYPEGTTFTQPNLAESVVQSVRLPAAEFAKIEQIAREAELPVSALIRGWVLNALAARENATLKDAVNRLISDADELRRFIDSDPAA
;
A
#
# COMPACT_ATOMS: atom_id res chain seq x y z
N MET A 1 -30.00 3.81 -9.81
CA MET A 1 -28.67 3.39 -10.31
C MET A 1 -28.71 3.60 -11.81
N SER A 2 -28.08 4.67 -12.34
CA SER A 2 -28.23 4.97 -13.77
C SER A 2 -27.12 5.88 -14.33
N GLY A 3 -26.62 6.89 -13.60
CA GLY A 3 -25.64 7.82 -14.19
C GLY A 3 -24.22 7.25 -14.34
N ILE A 4 -23.68 6.66 -13.27
CA ILE A 4 -22.28 6.17 -13.26
C ILE A 4 -22.09 4.98 -14.20
N GLU A 5 -23.06 4.07 -14.25
CA GLU A 5 -23.03 2.92 -15.16
C GLU A 5 -23.06 3.33 -16.63
N GLU A 6 -23.85 4.36 -16.97
CA GLU A 6 -23.89 4.95 -18.31
C GLU A 6 -22.54 5.56 -18.68
N THR A 7 -21.95 6.33 -17.75
CA THR A 7 -20.63 6.95 -17.93
C THR A 7 -19.53 5.90 -18.13
N ILE A 8 -19.55 4.82 -17.34
CA ILE A 8 -18.58 3.72 -17.49
C ILE A 8 -18.69 3.08 -18.87
N LYS A 9 -19.92 2.79 -19.33
CA LYS A 9 -20.15 2.21 -20.65
C LYS A 9 -19.70 3.13 -21.77
N GLN A 10 -19.95 4.43 -21.65
CA GLN A 10 -19.53 5.40 -22.65
C GLN A 10 -18.00 5.47 -22.74
N ILE A 11 -17.31 5.58 -21.60
CA ILE A 11 -15.85 5.61 -21.55
C ILE A 11 -15.25 4.32 -22.12
N GLN A 12 -15.86 3.17 -21.83
CA GLN A 12 -15.40 1.90 -22.37
C GLN A 12 -15.54 1.85 -23.89
N ALA A 13 -16.69 2.25 -24.43
CA ALA A 13 -16.92 2.27 -25.88
C ALA A 13 -15.97 3.24 -26.62
N GLU A 14 -15.74 4.43 -26.06
CA GLU A 14 -14.77 5.40 -26.58
C GLU A 14 -13.33 4.84 -26.54
N SER A 15 -12.96 4.14 -25.46
CA SER A 15 -11.64 3.52 -25.31
C SER A 15 -11.42 2.36 -26.29
N GLU A 16 -12.44 1.53 -26.51
CA GLU A 16 -12.37 0.42 -27.46
C GLU A 16 -12.28 0.91 -28.91
N ALA A 17 -13.00 1.98 -29.25
CA ALA A 17 -12.97 2.58 -30.58
C ALA A 17 -11.61 3.22 -30.93
N THR A 18 -10.94 3.80 -29.94
CA THR A 18 -9.70 4.58 -30.12
C THR A 18 -8.43 3.82 -29.76
N ARG A 19 -8.53 2.51 -29.46
CA ARG A 19 -7.43 1.67 -28.96
C ARG A 19 -6.17 1.70 -29.84
N ASP A 20 -6.35 1.68 -31.16
CA ASP A 20 -5.25 1.61 -32.13
C ASP A 20 -4.95 3.00 -32.75
N GLU A 21 -5.65 4.05 -32.32
CA GLU A 21 -5.39 5.41 -32.76
C GLU A 21 -4.08 5.92 -32.14
N PRO A 22 -3.29 6.72 -32.88
CA PRO A 22 -2.11 7.34 -32.32
C PRO A 22 -2.52 8.28 -31.18
N TYR A 23 -1.69 8.31 -30.12
CA TYR A 23 -1.88 9.27 -29.04
C TYR A 23 -1.87 10.72 -29.57
N PRO A 24 -2.67 11.64 -29.00
CA PRO A 24 -2.70 13.03 -29.41
C PRO A 24 -1.31 13.68 -29.42
N GLU A 25 -1.07 14.58 -30.37
CA GLU A 25 0.18 15.34 -30.41
C GLU A 25 0.40 16.12 -29.10
N GLY A 26 1.62 16.08 -28.57
CA GLY A 26 1.96 16.66 -27.28
C GLY A 26 1.71 15.76 -26.06
N THR A 27 1.23 14.52 -26.25
CA THR A 27 1.13 13.54 -25.15
C THR A 27 2.51 13.25 -24.57
N THR A 28 2.72 13.63 -23.31
CA THR A 28 3.93 13.27 -22.58
C THR A 28 3.70 11.93 -21.88
N PHE A 29 4.35 10.88 -22.37
CA PHE A 29 4.36 9.59 -21.68
C PHE A 29 5.12 9.75 -20.36
N THR A 30 4.43 9.52 -19.26
CA THR A 30 5.07 9.37 -17.96
C THR A 30 4.77 7.97 -17.46
N GLN A 31 5.78 7.32 -16.87
CA GLN A 31 5.56 6.12 -16.06
C GLN A 31 5.81 6.50 -14.60
N PRO A 32 4.88 7.26 -14.00
CA PRO A 32 4.97 7.55 -12.58
C PRO A 32 5.03 6.20 -11.87
N ASN A 33 6.07 6.01 -11.05
CA ASN A 33 6.40 4.79 -10.28
C ASN A 33 7.33 3.74 -10.93
N LEU A 34 7.68 3.81 -12.23
CA LEU A 34 8.69 2.88 -12.79
C LEU A 34 10.11 3.45 -12.80
N ALA A 35 10.27 4.76 -13.02
CA ALA A 35 11.59 5.35 -13.27
C ALA A 35 12.54 5.36 -12.04
N GLU A 36 12.01 5.24 -10.82
CA GLU A 36 12.79 5.37 -9.57
C GLU A 36 12.68 4.16 -8.62
N SER A 37 11.86 3.17 -8.96
CA SER A 37 11.63 2.01 -8.08
C SER A 37 12.72 0.95 -8.29
N VAL A 38 13.51 0.67 -7.26
CA VAL A 38 14.51 -0.41 -7.26
C VAL A 38 13.92 -1.67 -6.62
N VAL A 39 14.06 -2.82 -7.27
CA VAL A 39 13.68 -4.12 -6.71
C VAL A 39 14.83 -4.69 -5.88
N GLN A 40 14.62 -4.81 -4.56
CA GLN A 40 15.54 -5.50 -3.66
C GLN A 40 15.00 -6.89 -3.32
N SER A 41 15.81 -7.94 -3.53
CA SER A 41 15.51 -9.29 -3.09
C SER A 41 16.25 -9.61 -1.80
N VAL A 42 15.54 -10.14 -0.80
CA VAL A 42 16.10 -10.55 0.50
C VAL A 42 15.62 -11.96 0.81
N ARG A 43 16.52 -12.84 1.29
CA ARG A 43 16.13 -14.16 1.77
C ARG A 43 15.69 -14.04 3.23
N LEU A 44 14.48 -14.49 3.50
CA LEU A 44 13.95 -14.65 4.84
C LEU A 44 13.82 -16.15 5.15
N PRO A 45 13.99 -16.58 6.41
CA PRO A 45 13.64 -17.94 6.76
C PRO A 45 12.12 -18.14 6.62
N ALA A 46 11.73 -19.35 6.22
CA ALA A 46 10.38 -19.63 5.74
C ALA A 46 9.31 -19.43 6.83
N ALA A 47 9.65 -19.72 8.09
CA ALA A 47 8.73 -19.58 9.21
C ALA A 47 8.38 -18.10 9.47
N GLU A 48 9.35 -17.20 9.33
CA GLU A 48 9.17 -15.76 9.50
C GLU A 48 8.37 -15.18 8.34
N PHE A 49 8.65 -15.62 7.10
CA PHE A 49 7.86 -15.18 5.95
C PHE A 49 6.39 -15.62 6.07
N ALA A 50 6.12 -16.84 6.52
CA ALA A 50 4.76 -17.33 6.73
C ALA A 50 3.97 -16.47 7.75
N LYS A 51 4.64 -15.93 8.78
CA LYS A 51 4.02 -15.00 9.73
C LYS A 51 3.63 -13.68 9.04
N ILE A 52 4.50 -13.15 8.19
CA ILE A 52 4.22 -11.94 7.40
C ILE A 52 3.03 -12.17 6.48
N GLU A 53 2.96 -13.33 5.81
CA GLU A 53 1.81 -13.67 4.96
C GLU A 53 0.50 -13.74 5.75
N GLN A 54 0.53 -14.26 6.98
CA GLN A 54 -0.65 -14.29 7.83
C GLN A 54 -1.13 -12.88 8.19
N ILE A 55 -0.22 -12.00 8.63
CA ILE A 55 -0.56 -10.61 8.96
C ILE A 55 -1.12 -9.87 7.74
N ALA A 56 -0.52 -10.08 6.57
CA ALA A 56 -1.00 -9.48 5.32
C ALA A 56 -2.42 -9.94 4.96
N ARG A 57 -2.74 -11.23 5.16
CA ARG A 57 -4.10 -11.76 4.96
C ARG A 57 -5.10 -11.13 5.92
N GLU A 58 -4.78 -11.06 7.19
CA GLU A 58 -5.65 -10.48 8.22
C GLU A 58 -5.92 -8.99 7.98
N ALA A 59 -4.93 -8.27 7.44
CA ALA A 59 -5.05 -6.86 7.07
C ALA A 59 -5.65 -6.63 5.67
N GLU A 60 -5.97 -7.68 4.92
CA GLU A 60 -6.43 -7.62 3.52
C GLU A 60 -5.48 -6.84 2.59
N LEU A 61 -4.16 -6.98 2.82
CA LEU A 61 -3.12 -6.28 2.05
C LEU A 61 -2.26 -7.27 1.25
N PRO A 62 -1.74 -6.85 0.07
CA PRO A 62 -0.66 -7.57 -0.58
C PRO A 62 0.59 -7.63 0.32
N VAL A 63 1.24 -8.79 0.39
CA VAL A 63 2.45 -9.00 1.20
C VAL A 63 3.54 -7.97 0.88
N SER A 64 3.73 -7.66 -0.40
CA SER A 64 4.70 -6.65 -0.85
C SER A 64 4.35 -5.24 -0.38
N ALA A 65 3.06 -4.89 -0.33
CA ALA A 65 2.59 -3.60 0.16
C ALA A 65 2.81 -3.47 1.68
N LEU A 66 2.53 -4.53 2.44
CA LEU A 66 2.79 -4.59 3.88
C LEU A 66 4.28 -4.41 4.19
N ILE A 67 5.14 -5.20 3.54
CA ILE A 67 6.59 -5.12 3.73
C ILE A 67 7.11 -3.73 3.36
N ARG A 68 6.67 -3.17 2.22
CA ARG A 68 7.06 -1.82 1.81
C ARG A 68 6.65 -0.77 2.86
N GLY A 69 5.43 -0.86 3.38
CA GLY A 69 4.94 0.03 4.43
C GLY A 69 5.80 -0.02 5.68
N TRP A 70 6.13 -1.22 6.17
CA TRP A 70 7.00 -1.39 7.33
C TRP A 70 8.40 -0.82 7.14
N VAL A 71 9.02 -1.08 5.97
CA VAL A 71 10.35 -0.54 5.64
C VAL A 71 10.34 0.99 5.63
N LEU A 72 9.37 1.59 4.96
CA LEU A 72 9.27 3.05 4.88
C LEU A 72 8.97 3.69 6.24
N ASN A 73 8.10 3.08 7.05
CA ASN A 73 7.81 3.55 8.40
C ASN A 73 9.07 3.49 9.29
N ALA A 74 9.86 2.42 9.18
CA ALA A 74 11.12 2.29 9.91
C ALA A 74 12.17 3.32 9.47
N LEU A 75 12.25 3.64 8.17
CA LEU A 75 13.12 4.69 7.64
C LEU A 75 12.67 6.08 8.09
N ALA A 76 11.39 6.40 7.98
CA ALA A 76 10.83 7.68 8.43
C ALA A 76 11.10 7.92 9.92
N ALA A 77 10.95 6.88 10.74
CA ALA A 77 11.27 6.92 12.16
C ALA A 77 12.77 7.14 12.46
N ARG A 78 13.66 6.95 11.48
CA ARG A 78 15.11 7.16 11.61
C ARG A 78 15.57 8.50 11.03
N GLU A 79 15.00 8.93 9.91
CA GLU A 79 15.45 10.12 9.18
C GLU A 79 14.86 11.43 9.72
N ASN A 80 13.61 11.42 10.20
CA ASN A 80 12.88 12.63 10.57
C ASN A 80 12.21 12.53 11.95
N ALA A 81 12.83 11.86 12.93
CA ALA A 81 12.25 11.76 14.26
C ALA A 81 12.27 13.11 14.98
N THR A 82 11.24 13.93 14.78
CA THR A 82 10.92 14.98 15.73
C THR A 82 10.31 14.36 16.98
N LEU A 83 10.36 15.04 18.12
CA LEU A 83 9.72 14.58 19.36
C LEU A 83 8.23 14.26 19.14
N LYS A 84 7.57 15.01 18.24
CA LYS A 84 6.16 14.80 17.89
C LYS A 84 5.93 13.45 17.20
N ASP A 85 6.83 13.04 16.33
CA ASP A 85 6.72 11.76 15.60
C ASP A 85 6.96 10.57 16.54
N ALA A 86 7.90 10.71 17.47
CA ALA A 86 8.12 9.73 18.53
C ALA A 86 6.90 9.58 19.44
N VAL A 87 6.25 10.70 19.82
CA VAL A 87 5.03 10.69 20.64
C VAL A 87 3.86 10.06 19.88
N ASN A 88 3.66 10.40 18.61
CA ASN A 88 2.59 9.80 17.79
C ASN A 88 2.77 8.29 17.63
N ARG A 89 4.01 7.82 17.47
CA ARG A 89 4.32 6.38 17.46
C ARG A 89 3.94 5.72 18.78
N LEU A 90 4.31 6.33 19.91
CA LEU A 90 3.99 5.79 21.24
C LEU A 90 2.47 5.70 21.48
N ILE A 91 1.70 6.68 20.99
CA ILE A 91 0.23 6.66 21.03
C ILE A 91 -0.31 5.50 20.19
N SER A 92 0.20 5.30 18.97
CA SER A 92 -0.25 4.20 18.11
C SER A 92 0.07 2.83 18.71
N ASP A 93 1.26 2.68 19.31
CA ASP A 93 1.67 1.44 19.99
C ASP A 93 0.78 1.18 21.22
N ALA A 94 0.39 2.23 21.96
CA ALA A 94 -0.53 2.12 23.09
C ALA A 94 -1.95 1.73 22.65
N ASP A 95 -2.43 2.25 21.53
CA ASP A 95 -3.72 1.87 20.95
C ASP A 95 -3.72 0.41 20.46
N GLU A 96 -2.61 -0.07 19.93
CA GLU A 96 -2.45 -1.46 19.54
C GLU A 96 -2.44 -2.39 20.77
N LEU A 97 -1.69 -2.04 21.82
CA LEU A 97 -1.71 -2.75 23.10
C LEU A 97 -3.12 -2.80 23.71
N ARG A 98 -3.86 -1.70 23.65
CA ARG A 98 -5.25 -1.66 24.13
C ARG A 98 -6.13 -2.61 23.34
N ARG A 99 -6.02 -2.64 22.01
CA ARG A 99 -6.75 -3.60 21.17
C ARG A 99 -6.38 -5.04 21.50
N PHE A 100 -5.11 -5.31 21.81
CA PHE A 100 -4.68 -6.64 22.26
C PHE A 100 -5.35 -7.04 23.58
N ILE A 101 -5.40 -6.15 24.57
CA ILE A 101 -6.09 -6.40 25.85
C ILE A 101 -7.59 -6.65 25.60
N ASP A 102 -8.24 -5.82 24.78
CA ASP A 102 -9.67 -5.95 24.47
C ASP A 102 -9.98 -7.23 23.66
N SER A 103 -8.96 -7.83 23.02
CA SER A 103 -9.07 -9.05 22.22
C SER A 103 -8.57 -10.31 22.95
N ASP A 104 -7.99 -10.18 24.14
CA ASP A 104 -7.52 -11.31 24.95
C ASP A 104 -8.63 -11.81 25.89
N PRO A 105 -9.23 -13.00 25.65
CA PRO A 105 -10.28 -13.53 26.50
C PRO A 105 -9.80 -14.01 27.88
N ALA A 106 -8.51 -13.87 28.19
CA ALA A 106 -7.90 -14.27 29.46
C ALA A 106 -7.38 -13.10 30.33
N ALA A 107 -7.58 -11.83 29.92
CA ALA A 107 -7.24 -10.64 30.71
C ALA A 107 -8.36 -10.21 31.67
#